data_AF-A0A143B4R6-F1
#
_entry.id   AF-A0A143B4R6-F1
#
_cell.length_a   1.000
_cell.length_b   1.000
_cell.length_c   1.000
_cell.angle_alpha   90.00
_cell.angle_beta   90.00
_cell.angle_gamma   90.00
#
_symmetry.space_group_name_H-M   'P 1'
#
loop_
_entity.id
_entity.type
_entity.pdbx_description
1 polymer ?
#
loop_
_entity_poly.entity_id
_entity_poly.type
_entity_poly.pdbx_seq_one_letter_code
_entity_poly.pdbx_strand_id
1 'polypeptide(L)'
;MTRLLLFALFFYLGYRLLALVGRVLFTRPAPPPAHTREGEEMVRDPQCGTFLPRSDAVAAMVAGEDHYFCSSACRDAYRGKG
;
A
#
# COMPACT_ATOMS: atom_id res chain seq x y z
N MET A 1 31.46 -33.72 -23.05
CA MET A 1 30.05 -33.28 -23.01
C MET A 1 29.62 -32.66 -21.68
N THR A 2 30.17 -33.08 -20.53
CA THR A 2 29.85 -32.54 -19.19
C THR A 2 30.24 -31.07 -18.96
N ARG A 3 31.32 -30.60 -19.58
CA ARG A 3 31.76 -29.19 -19.49
C ARG A 3 30.70 -28.19 -19.98
N LEU A 4 29.96 -28.51 -21.03
CA LEU A 4 28.91 -27.64 -21.58
C LEU A 4 27.70 -27.53 -20.64
N LEU A 5 27.32 -28.63 -19.99
CA LEU A 5 26.26 -28.65 -18.98
C LEU A 5 26.60 -27.78 -17.78
N LEU A 6 27.87 -27.81 -17.33
CA LEU A 6 28.34 -26.96 -16.24
C LEU A 6 28.30 -25.47 -16.62
N PHE A 7 28.71 -25.11 -17.84
CA PHE A 7 28.61 -23.73 -18.32
C PHE A 7 27.17 -23.24 -18.45
N ALA A 8 26.27 -24.06 -18.99
CA ALA A 8 24.84 -23.73 -19.10
C ALA A 8 24.20 -23.57 -17.71
N LEU A 9 24.52 -24.46 -16.77
CA LEU A 9 24.04 -24.37 -15.39
C LEU A 9 24.56 -23.10 -14.70
N PHE A 10 25.84 -22.77 -14.88
CA PHE A 10 26.46 -21.58 -14.29
C PHE A 10 25.84 -20.29 -14.85
N PHE A 11 25.63 -20.21 -16.16
CA PHE A 11 24.93 -19.09 -16.80
C PHE A 11 23.48 -18.97 -16.32
N TYR A 12 22.77 -20.10 -16.18
CA TYR A 12 21.40 -20.13 -15.70
C TYR A 12 21.29 -19.65 -14.25
N LEU A 13 22.17 -20.15 -13.36
CA LEU A 13 22.23 -19.68 -11.98
C LEU A 13 22.60 -18.20 -11.89
N GLY A 14 23.58 -17.75 -12.69
CA GLY A 14 23.99 -16.35 -12.75
C GLY A 14 22.84 -15.44 -13.21
N TYR A 15 22.12 -15.83 -14.27
CA TYR A 15 20.94 -15.10 -14.74
C TYR A 15 19.83 -15.06 -13.69
N ARG A 16 19.57 -16.17 -12.99
CA ARG A 16 18.56 -16.24 -11.93
C ARG A 16 18.93 -15.33 -10.75
N LEU A 17 20.21 -15.30 -10.36
CA LEU A 17 20.72 -14.39 -9.33
C LEU A 17 20.61 -12.93 -9.78
N LEU A 18 21.04 -12.59 -10.98
CA LEU A 18 20.90 -11.22 -11.52
C LEU A 18 19.44 -10.80 -11.60
N ALA A 19 18.54 -11.68 -12.04
CA ALA A 19 17.11 -11.39 -12.11
C ALA A 19 16.49 -11.18 -10.72
N LEU A 20 16.93 -11.94 -9.71
CA LEU A 20 16.46 -11.79 -8.33
C LEU A 20 16.97 -10.48 -7.70
N VAL A 21 18.26 -10.20 -7.84
CA VAL A 21 18.88 -8.95 -7.38
C VAL A 21 18.28 -7.75 -8.11
N GLY A 22 18.05 -7.87 -9.42
CA GLY A 22 17.34 -6.88 -10.21
C GLY A 22 15.94 -6.60 -9.68
N ARG A 23 15.16 -7.62 -9.29
CA ARG A 23 13.86 -7.40 -8.65
C ARG A 23 13.95 -6.68 -7.31
N VAL A 24 14.97 -6.96 -6.49
CA VAL A 24 15.15 -6.31 -5.18
C VAL A 24 15.68 -4.88 -5.32
N LEU A 25 16.56 -4.62 -6.29
CA LEU A 25 17.10 -3.28 -6.56
C LEU A 25 16.12 -2.40 -7.35
N PHE A 26 15.33 -3.00 -8.26
CA PHE A 26 14.33 -2.33 -9.09
C PHE A 26 12.89 -2.55 -8.62
N THR A 27 12.68 -2.98 -7.37
CA THR A 27 11.35 -2.89 -6.74
C THR A 27 11.09 -1.42 -6.48
N ARG A 28 10.62 -0.74 -7.53
CA ARG A 28 9.91 0.52 -7.35
C ARG A 28 8.71 0.17 -6.47
N PRO A 29 8.49 0.87 -5.34
CA PRO A 29 7.21 0.80 -4.65
C PRO A 29 6.12 0.90 -5.72
N ALA A 30 5.13 0.02 -5.67
CA ALA A 30 3.95 0.17 -6.52
C ALA A 30 3.54 1.65 -6.44
N PRO A 31 3.39 2.36 -7.58
CA PRO A 31 2.96 3.74 -7.53
C PRO A 31 1.73 3.80 -6.64
N PRO A 32 1.67 4.69 -5.63
CA PRO A 32 0.43 4.89 -4.90
C PRO A 32 -0.67 5.08 -5.95
N PRO A 33 -1.86 4.49 -5.72
CA PRO A 33 -2.94 4.50 -6.71
C PRO A 33 -3.04 5.90 -7.28
N ALA A 34 -2.89 6.01 -8.61
CA ALA A 34 -2.84 7.30 -9.27
C ALA A 34 -4.09 8.08 -8.86
N HIS A 35 -3.91 9.13 -8.06
CA HIS A 35 -4.98 10.07 -7.77
C HIS A 35 -5.41 10.66 -9.11
N THR A 36 -6.44 10.06 -9.69
CA THR A 36 -7.09 10.56 -10.89
C THR A 36 -7.51 11.99 -10.61
N ARG A 37 -7.32 12.89 -11.57
CA ARG A 37 -7.63 14.32 -11.48
C ARG A 37 -9.14 14.61 -11.35
N GLU A 38 -9.95 13.59 -11.10
CA GLU A 38 -11.33 13.70 -10.65
C GLU A 38 -11.26 13.88 -9.14
N GLY A 39 -11.61 15.06 -8.65
CA GLY A 39 -11.50 15.41 -7.22
C GLY A 39 -12.03 14.27 -6.35
N GLU A 40 -11.19 13.77 -5.45
CA GLU A 40 -11.58 12.72 -4.53
C GLU A 40 -12.70 13.20 -3.60
N GLU A 41 -13.60 12.27 -3.26
CA GLU A 41 -14.67 12.52 -2.32
C GLU A 41 -14.07 12.96 -0.98
N MET A 42 -14.36 14.21 -0.58
CA MET A 42 -13.91 14.75 0.70
C MET A 42 -14.86 14.28 1.79
N VAL A 43 -14.34 13.47 2.71
CA VAL A 43 -15.08 12.97 3.87
C VAL A 43 -14.71 13.79 5.10
N ARG A 44 -15.67 13.95 6.01
CA ARG A 44 -15.49 14.69 7.26
C ARG A 44 -15.28 13.74 8.42
N ASP A 45 -14.20 13.95 9.17
CA ASP A 45 -13.96 13.24 10.42
C ASP A 45 -15.00 13.63 11.48
N PRO A 46 -15.75 12.69 12.09
CA PRO A 46 -16.78 13.00 13.07
C PRO A 46 -16.24 13.34 14.47
N GLN A 47 -14.97 13.08 14.79
CA GLN A 47 -14.32 13.54 16.03
C GLN A 47 -13.80 14.97 15.94
N CYS A 48 -12.93 15.24 14.97
CA CYS A 48 -12.24 16.53 14.88
C CYS A 48 -12.87 17.50 13.87
N GLY A 49 -13.73 17.00 12.98
CA GLY A 49 -14.38 17.82 11.95
C GLY A 49 -13.51 18.13 10.73
N THR A 50 -12.30 17.59 10.65
CA THR A 50 -11.38 17.80 9.53
C THR A 50 -11.92 17.13 8.27
N PHE A 51 -11.89 17.86 7.16
CA PHE A 51 -12.17 17.32 5.84
C PHE A 51 -10.90 16.77 5.21
N LEU A 52 -10.96 15.55 4.72
CA LEU A 52 -9.84 14.93 4.04
C LEU A 52 -10.32 14.03 2.88
N PRO A 53 -9.45 13.68 1.93
CA PRO A 53 -9.81 12.79 0.85
C PRO A 53 -10.16 11.38 1.37
N ARG A 54 -11.18 10.74 0.82
CA ARG A 54 -11.59 9.39 1.22
C ARG A 54 -10.47 8.34 1.09
N SER A 55 -9.53 8.54 0.17
CA SER A 55 -8.36 7.69 -0.04
C SER A 55 -7.40 7.67 1.15
N ASP A 56 -7.25 8.81 1.81
CA ASP A 56 -6.38 9.03 2.97
C ASP A 56 -7.09 8.74 4.30
N ALA A 57 -8.39 8.45 4.26
CA ALA A 57 -9.21 8.31 5.45
C ALA A 57 -9.11 6.92 6.06
N VAL A 58 -9.01 6.87 7.38
CA VAL A 58 -9.13 5.62 8.15
C VAL A 58 -10.60 5.26 8.24
N ALA A 59 -11.05 4.33 7.39
CA ALA A 59 -12.41 3.78 7.46
C ALA A 59 -12.55 2.86 8.68
N ALA A 60 -13.64 3.03 9.42
CA ALA A 60 -13.99 2.17 10.53
C ALA A 60 -15.50 2.09 10.74
N MET A 61 -15.99 0.86 10.86
CA MET A 61 -17.38 0.59 11.21
C MET A 61 -17.58 0.85 12.71
N VAL A 62 -18.51 1.74 13.06
CA VAL A 62 -18.93 2.03 14.44
C VAL A 62 -20.45 2.03 14.49
N ALA A 63 -21.04 1.32 15.45
CA ALA A 63 -22.50 1.20 15.62
C ALA A 63 -23.28 0.74 14.37
N GLY A 64 -22.63 0.03 13.44
CA GLY A 64 -23.24 -0.44 12.20
C GLY A 64 -23.12 0.52 11.01
N GLU A 65 -22.52 1.70 11.20
CA GLU A 65 -22.27 2.69 10.15
C GLU A 65 -20.77 2.83 9.85
N ASP A 66 -20.44 3.06 8.59
CA ASP A 66 -19.07 3.34 8.17
C ASP A 66 -18.72 4.80 8.44
N HIS A 67 -17.75 5.02 9.32
CA HIS A 67 -17.19 6.33 9.62
C HIS A 67 -15.76 6.45 9.10
N TYR A 68 -15.41 7.66 8.69
CA TYR A 68 -14.10 8.01 8.15
C TYR A 68 -13.38 8.93 9.13
N PHE A 69 -12.12 8.64 9.43
CA PHE A 69 -11.31 9.38 10.39
C PHE A 69 -10.01 9.88 9.75
N CYS A 70 -9.52 11.02 10.20
CA CYS A 70 -8.24 11.57 9.75
C CYS A 70 -7.03 10.83 10.32
N SER A 71 -7.22 10.08 11.39
CA SER A 71 -6.16 9.31 12.05
C SER A 71 -6.74 8.16 12.86
N SER A 72 -5.90 7.16 13.14
CA SER A 72 -6.21 6.08 14.08
C SER A 72 -6.54 6.62 15.47
N ALA A 73 -5.86 7.68 15.92
CA ALA A 73 -6.15 8.32 17.20
C ALA A 73 -7.57 8.91 17.26
N CYS A 74 -8.04 9.56 16.20
CA CYS A 74 -9.42 10.06 16.12
C CYS A 74 -10.43 8.91 16.11
N ARG A 75 -10.18 7.84 15.36
CA ARG A 75 -11.02 6.63 15.39
C ARG A 75 -11.12 6.04 16.80
N ASP A 76 -10.00 5.88 17.48
CA ASP A 76 -9.96 5.24 18.80
C ASP A 76 -10.62 6.13 19.86
N ALA A 77 -10.43 7.45 19.79
CA ALA A 77 -11.16 8.41 20.61
C ALA A 77 -12.68 8.41 20.32
N TYR A 78 -13.10 8.19 19.07
CA TYR A 78 -14.51 8.03 18.70
C TYR A 78 -15.10 6.77 19.31
N ARG A 79 -14.40 5.64 19.19
CA ARG A 79 -14.83 4.34 19.71
C ARG A 79 -14.89 4.31 21.24
N GLY A 80 -13.95 4.96 21.91
CA GLY A 80 -13.90 5.03 23.38
C GLY A 80 -14.97 5.94 24.02
N LYS A 81 -15.72 6.71 23.21
CA LYS A 81 -16.85 7.53 23.67
C LYS A 81 -18.21 6.81 23.56
N GLY A 82 -18.26 5.61 22.98
CA GLY A 82 -19.46 4.79 22.80
C GLY A 82 -19.67 3.77 23.92
#